data_AF-A0AAE6KU97-F1
#
_entry.id   AF-A0AAE6KU97-F1
#
_cell.length_a   1.000
_cell.length_b   1.000
_cell.length_c   1.000
_cell.angle_alpha   90.00
_cell.angle_beta   90.00
_cell.angle_gamma   90.00
#
_symmetry.space_group_name_H-M   'P 1'
#
loop_
_entity.id
_entity.type
_entity.pdbx_description
1 polymer ?
#
loop_
_entity_poly.entity_id
_entity_poly.type
_entity_poly.pdbx_seq_one_letter_code
_entity_poly.pdbx_strand_id
1 'polypeptide(L)'
;MSRIESLLRLAARADRIGMNVLRAGLIVVLVWIGALKVAEYEADGIVPFVANSPVMSFVYTYDAPEYRQHMNAEGALVPANRAWHEANGTYGFSYLLGGVIVLFGLLIAAHWWRPELGAIGSALVIGMSVVTLSFLVTTPESWVPALGDAHHGFPWLSGRGRLVVKDAIMIGAAIVTMADSARVWLAQRKPQPAEQLHRAAA
;
A
#
# COMPACT_ATOMS: atom_id res chain seq x y z
N MET A 1 -27.57 26.23 -23.84
CA MET A 1 -26.50 25.78 -22.91
C MET A 1 -25.17 25.82 -23.63
N SER A 2 -24.11 26.28 -22.97
CA SER A 2 -22.78 26.35 -23.61
C SER A 2 -22.17 24.96 -23.75
N ARG A 3 -21.32 24.76 -24.77
CA ARG A 3 -20.57 23.49 -24.93
C ARG A 3 -19.71 23.18 -23.70
N ILE A 4 -19.17 24.21 -23.05
CA ILE A 4 -18.39 24.12 -21.80
C ILE A 4 -19.25 23.56 -20.66
N GLU A 5 -20.47 24.07 -20.47
CA GLU A 5 -21.37 23.57 -19.42
C GLU A 5 -21.73 22.09 -19.62
N SER A 6 -21.92 21.67 -20.87
CA SER A 6 -22.20 20.28 -21.21
C SER A 6 -21.01 19.36 -20.88
N LEU A 7 -19.78 19.82 -21.18
CA LEU A 7 -18.55 19.11 -20.84
C LEU A 7 -18.33 19.01 -19.32
N LEU A 8 -18.56 20.10 -18.58
CA LEU A 8 -18.42 20.11 -17.12
C LEU A 8 -19.46 19.21 -16.43
N ARG A 9 -20.70 19.18 -16.94
CA ARG A 9 -21.73 18.25 -16.44
C ARG A 9 -21.38 16.78 -16.70
N LEU A 10 -20.75 16.49 -17.84
CA LEU A 10 -20.25 15.15 -18.13
C LEU A 10 -19.12 14.76 -17.17
N ALA A 11 -18.14 15.65 -16.98
CA ALA A 11 -17.01 15.42 -16.06
C ALA A 11 -17.49 15.22 -14.62
N ALA A 12 -18.50 15.97 -14.16
CA ALA A 12 -19.06 15.83 -12.82
C ALA A 12 -19.74 14.47 -12.56
N ARG A 13 -20.15 13.74 -13.62
CA ARG A 13 -20.74 12.39 -13.54
C ARG A 13 -19.71 11.27 -13.65
N ALA A 14 -18.43 11.61 -13.85
CA ALA A 14 -17.36 10.64 -13.97
C ALA A 14 -16.89 10.09 -12.61
N ASP A 15 -17.38 10.64 -11.50
CA ASP A 15 -17.07 10.21 -10.12
C ASP A 15 -17.27 8.71 -9.91
N ARG A 16 -18.37 8.13 -10.42
CA ARG A 16 -18.66 6.71 -10.28
C ARG A 16 -17.69 5.82 -11.06
N ILE A 17 -17.29 6.26 -12.25
CA ILE A 17 -16.28 5.57 -13.06
C ILE A 17 -14.92 5.69 -12.35
N GLY A 18 -14.56 6.90 -11.92
CA GLY A 18 -13.33 7.19 -11.19
C GLY A 18 -13.20 6.34 -9.93
N MET A 19 -14.27 6.15 -9.17
CA MET A 19 -14.28 5.29 -7.98
C MET A 19 -13.94 3.83 -8.29
N ASN A 20 -14.54 3.27 -9.35
CA ASN A 20 -14.28 1.90 -9.76
C ASN A 20 -12.86 1.73 -10.30
N VAL A 21 -12.37 2.70 -11.08
CA VAL A 21 -10.99 2.72 -11.59
C VAL A 21 -10.00 2.83 -10.44
N LEU A 22 -10.26 3.70 -9.46
CA LEU A 22 -9.43 3.88 -8.27
C LEU A 22 -9.35 2.58 -7.45
N ARG A 23 -10.50 1.93 -7.21
CA ARG A 23 -10.55 0.64 -6.51
C ARG A 23 -9.81 -0.45 -7.27
N ALA A 24 -10.03 -0.56 -8.59
CA ALA A 24 -9.31 -1.52 -9.43
C ALA A 24 -7.80 -1.25 -9.41
N GLY A 25 -7.38 0.01 -9.50
CA GLY A 25 -5.98 0.43 -9.41
C GLY A 25 -5.34 0.03 -8.08
N LEU A 26 -6.02 0.26 -6.95
CA LEU A 26 -5.55 -0.20 -5.64
C LEU A 26 -5.37 -1.72 -5.60
N ILE A 27 -6.33 -2.48 -6.10
CA ILE A 27 -6.26 -3.95 -6.13
C ILE A 27 -5.05 -4.39 -6.96
N VAL A 28 -4.90 -3.86 -8.18
CA VAL A 28 -3.77 -4.19 -9.05
C VAL A 28 -2.45 -3.87 -8.36
N VAL A 29 -2.28 -2.66 -7.81
CA VAL A 29 -1.04 -2.26 -7.14
C VAL A 29 -0.74 -3.19 -5.97
N LEU A 30 -1.70 -3.43 -5.07
CA LEU A 30 -1.49 -4.25 -3.88
C LEU A 30 -1.15 -5.70 -4.23
N VAL A 31 -1.94 -6.33 -5.10
CA VAL A 31 -1.71 -7.73 -5.50
C VAL A 31 -0.37 -7.86 -6.21
N TRP A 32 -0.04 -6.92 -7.11
CA TRP A 32 1.20 -6.99 -7.88
C TRP A 32 2.44 -6.77 -7.00
N ILE A 33 2.48 -5.71 -6.18
CA ILE A 33 3.64 -5.45 -5.33
C ILE A 33 3.78 -6.52 -4.23
N GLY A 34 2.66 -7.05 -3.73
CA GLY A 34 2.67 -8.12 -2.75
C GLY A 34 3.17 -9.44 -3.34
N ALA A 35 2.76 -9.78 -4.58
CA ALA A 35 3.25 -10.98 -5.27
C ALA A 35 4.75 -10.91 -5.57
N LEU A 36 5.26 -9.73 -5.95
CA LEU A 36 6.69 -9.55 -6.21
C LEU A 36 7.57 -9.78 -4.97
N LYS A 37 7.03 -9.71 -3.75
CA LYS A 37 7.81 -9.99 -2.51
C LYS A 37 8.26 -11.43 -2.35
N VAL A 38 7.77 -12.35 -3.20
CA VAL A 38 8.32 -13.71 -3.31
C VAL A 38 9.64 -13.72 -4.06
N ALA A 39 9.88 -12.76 -4.95
CA ALA A 39 11.14 -12.63 -5.66
C ALA A 39 12.22 -12.05 -4.74
N GLU A 40 13.39 -12.67 -4.70
CA GLU A 40 14.38 -12.33 -3.69
C GLU A 40 15.01 -10.95 -3.92
N TYR A 41 15.05 -10.45 -5.15
CA TYR A 41 15.53 -9.09 -5.41
C TYR A 41 14.66 -8.02 -4.72
N GLU A 42 13.34 -8.25 -4.61
CA GLU A 42 12.42 -7.37 -3.89
C GLU A 42 12.57 -7.50 -2.38
N ALA A 43 12.90 -8.71 -1.91
CA ALA A 43 13.13 -8.99 -0.50
C ALA A 43 14.43 -8.31 -0.01
N ASP A 44 15.51 -8.38 -0.78
CA ASP A 44 16.75 -7.61 -0.55
C ASP A 44 16.45 -6.09 -0.52
N GLY A 45 15.45 -5.66 -1.31
CA GLY A 45 14.93 -4.30 -1.40
C GLY A 45 14.26 -3.75 -0.13
N ILE A 46 13.77 -4.59 0.78
CA ILE A 46 13.05 -4.13 1.99
C ILE A 46 13.92 -4.05 3.24
N VAL A 47 15.12 -4.62 3.21
CA VAL A 47 15.98 -4.77 4.39
C VAL A 47 16.23 -3.44 5.14
N PRO A 48 16.60 -2.33 4.48
CA PRO A 48 16.82 -1.06 5.19
C PRO A 48 15.57 -0.56 5.89
N PHE A 49 14.38 -0.76 5.31
CA PHE A 49 13.13 -0.30 5.93
C PHE A 49 12.80 -1.06 7.21
N VAL A 50 12.98 -2.37 7.19
CA VAL A 50 12.69 -3.24 8.34
C VAL A 50 13.75 -3.06 9.42
N ALA A 51 15.03 -3.05 9.04
CA ALA A 51 16.14 -2.95 9.97
C ALA A 51 16.17 -1.62 10.75
N ASN A 52 15.76 -0.50 10.12
CA ASN A 52 15.66 0.79 10.80
C ASN A 52 14.28 1.05 11.42
N SER A 53 13.33 0.10 11.38
CA SER A 53 11.99 0.30 11.90
C SER A 53 11.90 -0.02 13.40
N PRO A 54 11.38 0.88 14.25
CA PRO A 54 11.23 0.61 15.69
C PRO A 54 10.20 -0.48 16.01
N VAL A 55 9.37 -0.87 15.04
CA VAL A 55 8.27 -1.84 15.23
C VAL A 55 8.46 -3.11 14.40
N MET A 56 9.54 -3.23 13.64
CA MET A 56 9.81 -4.40 12.78
C MET A 56 11.25 -4.90 12.84
N SER A 57 12.20 -4.14 13.40
CA SER A 57 13.61 -4.55 13.45
C SER A 57 13.85 -5.88 14.16
N PHE A 58 13.04 -6.21 15.18
CA PHE A 58 13.14 -7.45 15.95
C PHE A 58 12.91 -8.72 15.13
N VAL A 59 12.39 -8.61 13.90
CA VAL A 59 12.20 -9.76 13.01
C VAL A 59 13.51 -10.25 12.43
N TYR A 60 14.51 -9.36 12.31
CA TYR A 60 15.81 -9.69 11.78
C TYR A 60 16.76 -10.22 12.85
N THR A 61 17.64 -11.12 12.42
CA THR A 61 18.65 -11.73 13.30
C THR A 61 19.82 -10.79 13.55
N TYR A 62 20.18 -9.96 12.57
CA TYR A 62 21.29 -9.01 12.68
C TYR A 62 20.77 -7.57 12.85
N ASP A 63 21.45 -6.81 13.71
CA ASP A 63 21.09 -5.44 14.01
C ASP A 63 21.54 -4.46 12.91
N ALA A 64 20.78 -3.38 12.76
CA ALA A 64 21.28 -2.21 12.02
C ALA A 64 22.52 -1.65 12.74
N PRO A 65 23.63 -1.34 12.04
CA PRO A 65 23.72 -1.04 10.61
C PRO A 65 24.30 -2.14 9.70
N GLU A 66 24.43 -3.39 10.17
CA GLU A 66 25.20 -4.45 9.48
C GLU A 66 24.74 -4.71 8.04
N TYR A 67 23.43 -4.66 7.80
CA TYR A 67 22.83 -4.87 6.48
C TYR A 67 23.42 -3.99 5.36
N ARG A 68 24.03 -2.83 5.68
CA ARG A 68 24.62 -1.92 4.70
C ARG A 68 25.75 -2.57 3.90
N GLN A 69 26.47 -3.52 4.50
CA GLN A 69 27.55 -4.27 3.84
C GLN A 69 27.01 -5.34 2.87
N HIS A 70 25.73 -5.69 3.02
CA HIS A 70 25.07 -6.77 2.28
C HIS A 70 24.00 -6.27 1.31
N MET A 71 23.96 -4.97 1.02
CA MET A 71 23.02 -4.42 0.05
C MET A 71 23.40 -4.78 -1.38
N ASN A 72 22.44 -5.33 -2.12
CA ASN A 72 22.57 -5.56 -3.56
C ASN A 72 21.96 -4.40 -4.35
N ALA A 73 22.54 -4.11 -5.52
CA ALA A 73 21.85 -3.34 -6.55
C ALA A 73 20.63 -4.14 -7.04
N GLU A 74 19.56 -3.46 -7.44
CA GLU A 74 18.35 -4.13 -7.92
C GLU A 74 18.68 -4.99 -9.15
N GLY A 75 18.26 -6.27 -9.12
CA GLY A 75 18.57 -7.25 -10.16
C GLY A 75 19.98 -7.85 -10.11
N ALA A 76 20.87 -7.36 -9.24
CA ALA A 76 22.20 -7.94 -9.06
C ALA A 76 22.16 -9.12 -8.07
N LEU A 77 22.78 -10.25 -8.45
CA LEU A 77 22.95 -11.40 -7.58
C LEU A 77 24.38 -11.45 -7.03
N VAL A 78 24.52 -11.23 -5.71
CA VAL A 78 25.77 -11.48 -4.98
C VAL A 78 25.53 -12.67 -4.04
N PRO A 79 26.07 -13.86 -4.33
CA PRO A 79 25.77 -15.07 -3.56
C PRO A 79 26.06 -14.97 -2.05
N ALA A 80 27.13 -14.25 -1.67
CA ALA A 80 27.46 -14.02 -0.27
C ALA A 80 26.37 -13.21 0.45
N ASN A 81 25.84 -12.17 -0.19
CA ASN A 81 24.75 -11.35 0.38
C ASN A 81 23.43 -12.13 0.43
N ARG A 82 23.18 -13.00 -0.57
CA ARG A 82 22.02 -13.91 -0.59
C ARG A 82 22.01 -14.83 0.64
N ALA A 83 23.15 -15.46 0.93
CA ALA A 83 23.31 -16.32 2.11
C ALA A 83 23.12 -15.52 3.41
N TRP A 84 23.64 -14.29 3.47
CA TRP A 84 23.44 -13.42 4.63
C TRP A 84 21.96 -13.05 4.82
N HIS A 85 21.24 -12.68 3.75
CA HIS A 85 19.81 -12.37 3.81
C HIS A 85 18.95 -13.56 4.25
N GLU A 86 19.33 -14.78 3.84
CA GLU A 86 18.68 -16.01 4.29
C GLU A 86 18.89 -16.22 5.80
N ALA A 87 20.13 -16.09 6.27
CA ALA A 87 20.46 -16.17 7.70
C ALA A 87 19.79 -15.07 8.54
N ASN A 88 19.59 -13.88 7.95
CA ASN A 88 18.94 -12.74 8.59
C ASN A 88 17.41 -12.90 8.71
N GLY A 89 16.80 -13.90 8.06
CA GLY A 89 15.35 -14.08 8.02
C GLY A 89 14.62 -13.15 7.04
N THR A 90 15.35 -12.49 6.13
CA THR A 90 14.79 -11.51 5.18
C THR A 90 13.70 -12.11 4.30
N TYR A 91 13.91 -13.31 3.75
CA TYR A 91 12.96 -13.93 2.82
C TYR A 91 11.67 -14.37 3.51
N GLY A 92 11.78 -14.97 4.71
CA GLY A 92 10.60 -15.35 5.50
C GLY A 92 9.70 -14.15 5.82
N PHE A 93 10.30 -13.05 6.27
CA PHE A 93 9.56 -11.81 6.51
C PHE A 93 8.96 -11.22 5.22
N SER A 94 9.72 -11.23 4.12
CA SER A 94 9.24 -10.74 2.83
C SER A 94 8.01 -11.52 2.35
N TYR A 95 7.99 -12.85 2.50
CA TYR A 95 6.83 -13.67 2.13
C TYR A 95 5.60 -13.34 2.98
N LEU A 96 5.78 -13.17 4.30
CA LEU A 96 4.70 -12.75 5.19
C LEU A 96 4.14 -11.38 4.78
N LEU A 97 5.03 -10.40 4.59
CA LEU A 97 4.67 -9.06 4.17
C LEU A 97 3.93 -9.07 2.83
N GLY A 98 4.44 -9.81 1.84
CA GLY A 98 3.82 -10.00 0.54
C GLY A 98 2.41 -10.59 0.64
N GLY A 99 2.26 -11.67 1.40
CA GLY A 99 0.97 -12.31 1.63
C GLY A 99 -0.06 -11.38 2.28
N VAL A 100 0.36 -10.58 3.27
CA VAL A 100 -0.50 -9.58 3.93
C VAL A 100 -0.96 -8.50 2.94
N ILE A 101 -0.05 -7.99 2.09
CA ILE A 101 -0.41 -6.97 1.09
C ILE A 101 -1.38 -7.53 0.04
N VAL A 102 -1.14 -8.76 -0.45
CA VAL A 102 -2.07 -9.44 -1.38
C VAL A 102 -3.44 -9.62 -0.72
N LEU A 103 -3.47 -10.05 0.54
CA LEU A 103 -4.72 -10.20 1.30
C LEU A 103 -5.50 -8.88 1.35
N PHE A 104 -4.85 -7.74 1.58
CA PHE A 104 -5.53 -6.44 1.57
C PHE A 104 -6.12 -6.12 0.20
N GLY A 105 -5.39 -6.39 -0.88
CA GLY A 105 -5.91 -6.26 -2.25
C GLY A 105 -7.13 -7.15 -2.50
N LEU A 106 -7.11 -8.40 -2.03
CA LEU A 106 -8.25 -9.32 -2.15
C LEU A 106 -9.44 -8.90 -1.30
N LEU A 107 -9.23 -8.36 -0.09
CA LEU A 107 -10.30 -7.79 0.74
C LEU A 107 -10.96 -6.59 0.04
N ILE A 108 -10.18 -5.70 -0.57
CA ILE A 108 -10.70 -4.59 -1.38
C ILE A 108 -11.49 -5.12 -2.59
N ALA A 109 -10.97 -6.15 -3.27
CA ALA A 109 -11.67 -6.81 -4.37
C ALA A 109 -12.98 -7.48 -3.94
N ALA A 110 -13.08 -7.93 -2.69
CA ALA A 110 -14.31 -8.51 -2.16
C ALA A 110 -15.47 -7.50 -2.08
N HIS A 111 -15.22 -6.19 -2.25
CA HIS A 111 -16.24 -5.13 -2.23
C HIS A 111 -17.47 -5.46 -3.09
N TRP A 112 -17.30 -6.01 -4.30
CA TRP A 112 -18.41 -6.26 -5.22
C TRP A 112 -19.40 -7.32 -4.70
N TRP A 113 -18.97 -8.19 -3.78
CA TRP A 113 -19.83 -9.21 -3.16
C TRP A 113 -20.18 -8.88 -1.71
N ARG A 114 -19.21 -8.35 -0.96
CA ARG A 114 -19.27 -8.08 0.48
C ARG A 114 -18.62 -6.71 0.74
N PRO A 115 -19.37 -5.60 0.61
CA PRO A 115 -18.81 -4.25 0.75
C PRO A 115 -18.15 -4.02 2.11
N GLU A 116 -18.58 -4.69 3.18
CA GLU A 116 -17.90 -4.64 4.48
C GLU A 116 -16.45 -5.13 4.44
N LEU A 117 -16.14 -6.17 3.64
CA LEU A 117 -14.76 -6.66 3.48
C LEU A 117 -13.92 -5.64 2.71
N GLY A 118 -14.52 -4.99 1.71
CA GLY A 118 -13.89 -3.89 0.99
C GLY A 118 -13.53 -2.70 1.89
N ALA A 119 -14.40 -2.39 2.86
CA ALA A 119 -14.15 -1.36 3.85
C ALA A 119 -13.00 -1.75 4.79
N ILE A 120 -12.99 -2.98 5.31
CA ILE A 120 -11.92 -3.51 6.17
C ILE A 120 -10.57 -3.50 5.44
N GLY A 121 -10.53 -4.04 4.22
CA GLY A 121 -9.31 -4.05 3.39
C GLY A 121 -8.78 -2.64 3.16
N SER A 122 -9.66 -1.69 2.84
CA SER A 122 -9.27 -0.28 2.67
C SER A 122 -8.75 0.33 3.97
N ALA A 123 -9.38 0.05 5.13
CA ALA A 123 -8.90 0.53 6.42
C ALA A 123 -7.50 0.01 6.77
N LEU A 124 -7.23 -1.26 6.48
CA LEU A 124 -5.92 -1.88 6.68
C LEU A 124 -4.85 -1.24 5.80
N VAL A 125 -5.18 -0.89 4.55
CA VAL A 125 -4.27 -0.15 3.66
C VAL A 125 -3.92 1.23 4.21
N ILE A 126 -4.87 1.95 4.82
CA ILE A 126 -4.57 3.23 5.48
C ILE A 126 -3.49 3.04 6.55
N GLY A 127 -3.68 2.06 7.45
CA GLY A 127 -2.70 1.75 8.50
C GLY A 127 -1.33 1.37 7.93
N MET A 128 -1.30 0.49 6.93
CA MET A 128 -0.07 0.08 6.25
C MET A 128 0.64 1.27 5.61
N SER A 129 -0.07 2.14 4.88
CA SER A 129 0.55 3.29 4.23
C SER A 129 1.10 4.32 5.22
N VAL A 130 0.50 4.47 6.41
CA VAL A 130 1.09 5.29 7.49
C VAL A 130 2.43 4.71 7.95
N VAL A 131 2.49 3.38 8.13
CA VAL A 131 3.75 2.70 8.46
C VAL A 131 4.76 2.88 7.35
N THR A 132 4.39 2.67 6.09
CA THR A 132 5.29 2.84 4.93
C THR A 132 5.83 4.27 4.87
N LEU A 133 4.97 5.29 4.97
CA LEU A 133 5.39 6.70 4.92
C LEU A 133 6.33 7.08 6.07
N SER A 134 6.22 6.42 7.24
CA SER A 134 7.15 6.64 8.34
C SER A 134 8.61 6.32 7.96
N PHE A 135 8.84 5.44 6.98
CA PHE A 135 10.18 5.11 6.48
C PHE A 135 10.91 6.28 5.80
N LEU A 136 10.20 7.31 5.34
CA LEU A 136 10.86 8.53 4.88
C LEU A 136 11.63 9.22 6.02
N VAL A 137 11.20 9.02 7.26
CA VAL A 137 11.83 9.60 8.45
C VAL A 137 12.81 8.59 9.07
N THR A 138 12.42 7.33 9.21
CA THR A 138 13.22 6.34 9.95
C THR A 138 14.31 5.67 9.12
N THR A 139 14.24 5.71 7.78
CA THR A 139 15.17 5.02 6.88
C THR A 139 15.96 6.02 6.04
N PRO A 140 17.25 6.29 6.35
CA PRO A 140 18.09 7.21 5.59
C PRO A 140 18.20 6.85 4.10
N GLU A 141 18.14 5.56 3.77
CA GLU A 141 18.22 5.02 2.41
C GLU A 141 17.02 5.40 1.53
N SER A 142 15.97 6.02 2.10
CA SER A 142 14.90 6.68 1.35
C SER A 142 15.39 7.92 0.59
N TRP A 143 16.50 8.51 1.01
CA TRP A 143 17.09 9.72 0.43
C TRP A 143 18.33 9.37 -0.41
N VAL A 144 18.68 10.22 -1.37
CA VAL A 144 19.88 10.02 -2.20
C VAL A 144 21.13 10.07 -1.30
N PRO A 145 22.01 9.05 -1.32
CA PRO A 145 23.20 9.03 -0.47
C PRO A 145 24.24 10.07 -0.91
N ALA A 146 25.01 10.60 0.04
CA ALA A 146 26.06 11.58 -0.21
C ALA A 146 27.34 10.94 -0.77
N LEU A 147 27.31 10.53 -2.04
CA LEU A 147 28.42 9.85 -2.73
C LEU A 147 29.31 10.79 -3.58
N GLY A 148 29.19 12.10 -3.39
CA GLY A 148 30.01 13.12 -4.08
C GLY A 148 29.26 14.02 -5.05
N ASP A 149 27.97 13.79 -5.29
CA ASP A 149 27.09 14.71 -6.02
C ASP A 149 26.53 15.82 -5.10
N ALA A 150 26.16 16.97 -5.67
CA ALA A 150 25.58 18.09 -4.91
C ALA A 150 24.14 17.84 -4.45
N HIS A 151 23.42 16.92 -5.09
CA HIS A 151 22.01 16.61 -4.83
C HIS A 151 21.86 15.31 -4.02
N HIS A 152 22.06 15.42 -2.70
CA HIS A 152 21.95 14.30 -1.77
C HIS A 152 21.13 14.66 -0.52
N GLY A 153 20.59 13.66 0.18
CA GLY A 153 19.76 13.86 1.36
C GLY A 153 18.38 14.44 1.04
N PHE A 154 17.71 15.03 2.02
CA PHE A 154 16.43 15.70 1.81
C PHE A 154 16.61 16.96 0.93
N PRO A 155 15.78 17.21 -0.11
CA PRO A 155 14.54 16.52 -0.47
C PRO A 155 14.67 15.48 -1.62
N TRP A 156 15.86 15.03 -1.98
CA TRP A 156 16.08 14.13 -3.12
C TRP A 156 15.80 12.66 -2.76
N LEU A 157 14.82 12.06 -3.43
CA LEU A 157 14.40 10.67 -3.18
C LEU A 157 15.27 9.66 -3.93
N SER A 158 15.75 8.65 -3.21
CA SER A 158 16.33 7.45 -3.82
C SER A 158 15.27 6.63 -4.56
N GLY A 159 15.68 5.57 -5.26
CA GLY A 159 14.73 4.59 -5.82
C GLY A 159 13.76 4.06 -4.77
N ARG A 160 14.29 3.71 -3.60
CA ARG A 160 13.53 3.20 -2.45
C ARG A 160 12.58 4.26 -1.89
N GLY A 161 13.02 5.51 -1.76
CA GLY A 161 12.15 6.61 -1.31
C GLY A 161 10.97 6.88 -2.24
N ARG A 162 11.16 6.75 -3.56
CA ARG A 162 10.06 6.89 -4.53
C ARG A 162 9.00 5.78 -4.38
N LEU A 163 9.43 4.56 -4.01
CA LEU A 163 8.51 3.47 -3.71
C LEU A 163 7.67 3.73 -2.46
N VAL A 164 8.18 4.51 -1.51
CA VAL A 164 7.48 4.88 -0.28
C VAL A 164 6.50 6.03 -0.51
N VAL A 165 6.89 7.07 -1.26
CA VAL A 165 6.06 8.27 -1.47
C VAL A 165 4.72 7.97 -2.16
N LYS A 166 4.65 6.91 -2.99
CA LYS A 166 3.39 6.49 -3.62
C LYS A 166 2.29 6.20 -2.59
N ASP A 167 2.65 5.80 -1.37
CA ASP A 167 1.67 5.45 -0.34
C ASP A 167 0.89 6.68 0.15
N ALA A 168 1.38 7.90 -0.09
CA ALA A 168 0.63 9.13 0.18
C ALA A 168 -0.68 9.21 -0.63
N ILE A 169 -0.64 8.85 -1.92
CA ILE A 169 -1.86 8.79 -2.75
C ILE A 169 -2.70 7.56 -2.39
N MET A 170 -2.08 6.46 -1.98
CA MET A 170 -2.80 5.25 -1.55
C MET A 170 -3.64 5.49 -0.29
N ILE A 171 -3.19 6.31 0.67
CA ILE A 171 -4.01 6.70 1.83
C ILE A 171 -5.30 7.38 1.37
N GLY A 172 -5.19 8.39 0.50
CA GLY A 172 -6.36 9.10 -0.01
C GLY A 172 -7.31 8.17 -0.76
N ALA A 173 -6.76 7.30 -1.60
CA ALA A 173 -7.53 6.30 -2.33
C ALA A 173 -8.27 5.35 -1.37
N ALA A 174 -7.57 4.82 -0.37
CA ALA A 174 -8.10 3.87 0.60
C ALA A 174 -9.19 4.50 1.49
N ILE A 175 -9.04 5.76 1.91
CA ILE A 175 -10.08 6.49 2.65
C ILE A 175 -11.37 6.57 1.83
N VAL A 176 -11.25 6.91 0.55
CA VAL A 176 -12.40 7.10 -0.32
C VAL A 176 -13.06 5.75 -0.68
N THR A 177 -12.28 4.71 -0.95
CA THR A 177 -12.83 3.36 -1.22
C THR A 177 -13.43 2.71 0.03
N MET A 178 -12.91 3.03 1.22
CA MET A 178 -13.49 2.63 2.50
C MET A 178 -14.85 3.29 2.70
N ALA A 179 -14.93 4.61 2.51
CA ALA A 179 -16.16 5.37 2.65
C ALA A 179 -17.23 4.92 1.65
N ASP A 180 -16.86 4.68 0.39
CA ASP A 180 -17.77 4.14 -0.63
C ASP A 180 -18.30 2.76 -0.23
N SER A 181 -17.42 1.87 0.22
CA SER A 181 -17.80 0.53 0.70
C SER A 181 -18.79 0.60 1.87
N ALA A 182 -18.52 1.45 2.87
CA ALA A 182 -19.41 1.65 4.00
C ALA A 182 -20.79 2.18 3.58
N ARG A 183 -20.84 3.12 2.63
CA ARG A 183 -22.10 3.65 2.08
C ARG A 183 -22.93 2.58 1.39
N VAL A 184 -22.31 1.75 0.55
CA VAL A 184 -23.00 0.66 -0.15
C VAL A 184 -23.58 -0.34 0.87
N TRP A 185 -22.78 -0.73 1.86
CA TRP A 185 -23.23 -1.66 2.91
C TRP A 185 -24.39 -1.10 3.75
N LEU A 186 -24.31 0.18 4.15
CA LEU A 186 -25.40 0.84 4.91
C LEU A 186 -26.68 0.98 4.08
N ALA A 187 -26.56 1.25 2.77
CA ALA A 187 -27.71 1.34 1.88
C ALA A 187 -28.45 0.00 1.74
N GLN A 188 -27.72 -1.13 1.74
CA GLN A 188 -28.31 -2.48 1.70
C GLN A 188 -29.08 -2.85 2.96
N ARG A 189 -28.88 -2.13 4.07
CA ARG A 189 -29.50 -2.40 5.39
C ARG A 189 -30.62 -1.45 5.76
N LYS A 190 -30.90 -0.41 4.97
CA LYS A 190 -32.07 0.44 5.21
C LYS A 190 -33.34 -0.40 4.95
N PRO A 191 -34.27 -0.50 5.91
CA PRO A 191 -35.53 -1.20 5.68
C PRO A 191 -36.27 -0.51 4.53
N GLN A 192 -36.89 -1.31 3.66
CA GLN A 192 -37.62 -0.76 2.52
C GLN A 192 -38.81 0.07 3.03
N PRO A 193 -39.23 1.14 2.31
CA PRO A 193 -40.37 1.97 2.72
C PRO A 193 -41.63 1.16 3.02
N ALA A 194 -41.85 0.04 2.31
CA ALA A 194 -42.95 -0.88 2.57
C ALA A 194 -42.87 -1.57 3.95
N GLU A 195 -41.69 -2.01 4.38
CA GLU A 195 -41.50 -2.59 5.72
C GLU A 195 -41.62 -1.54 6.83
N GLN A 196 -41.24 -0.28 6.56
CA GLN A 196 -41.40 0.82 7.51
C GLN A 196 -42.88 1.17 7.72
N LEU A 197 -43.69 1.19 6.66
CA LEU A 197 -45.13 1.41 6.75
C LEU A 197 -45.83 0.28 7.53
N HIS A 198 -45.45 -0.99 7.28
CA HIS A 198 -45.99 -2.12 8.04
C HIS A 198 -45.58 -2.11 9.52
N ARG A 199 -44.36 -1.67 9.85
CA ARG A 199 -43.92 -1.53 11.24
C ARG A 199 -44.48 -0.31 11.97
N ALA A 200 -44.86 0.75 11.24
CA ALA A 200 -45.49 1.94 11.82
C ALA A 200 -47.00 1.75 12.01
N ALA A 201 -47.60 0.77 11.32
CA ALA A 201 -49.02 0.43 11.40
C ALA A 201 -49.34 -0.73 12.38
N ALA A 202 -48.33 -1.32 13.01
CA ALA A 202 -48.43 -2.37 14.03
C ALA A 202 -48.04 -1.81 15.41
#